data_AF-A0A4Q3EDD3-F1
#
_entry.id   AF-A0A4Q3EDD3-F1
#
_cell.length_a   1.000
_cell.length_b   1.000
_cell.length_c   1.000
_cell.angle_alpha   90.00
_cell.angle_beta   90.00
_cell.angle_gamma   90.00
#
_symmetry.space_group_name_H-M   'P 1'
#
loop_
_entity.id
_entity.type
_entity.pdbx_description
1 polymer ?
#
loop_
_entity_poly.entity_id
_entity_poly.type
_entity_poly.pdbx_seq_one_letter_code
_entity_poly.pdbx_strand_id
1 'polypeptide(L)' 'MREIQFREALREAMNEEMRKDDTIFLMGEEVAEYNGAYKVSQGM' A
#
# COMPACT_ATOMS: atom_id res chain seq x y z
N MET A 1 -21.01 -0.96 5.33
CA MET A 1 -19.61 -0.62 4.95
C MET A 1 -18.71 -0.94 6.12
N ARG A 2 -17.49 -1.42 5.87
CA ARG A 2 -16.49 -1.61 6.91
C ARG A 2 -15.81 -0.25 7.19
N GLU A 3 -15.61 0.09 8.46
CA GLU A 3 -14.86 1.26 8.88
C GLU A 3 -13.37 0.91 9.03
N ILE A 4 -12.51 1.67 8.34
CA ILE A 4 -11.05 1.49 8.32
C ILE A 4 -10.37 2.86 8.21
N GLN A 5 -9.10 2.92 8.57
CA GLN A 5 -8.30 4.13 8.38
C GLN A 5 -8.06 4.36 6.88
N PHE A 6 -7.99 5.62 6.47
CA PHE A 6 -7.78 5.97 5.06
C PHE A 6 -6.52 5.31 4.45
N ARG A 7 -5.43 5.24 5.24
CA ARG A 7 -4.19 4.55 4.83
C ARG A 7 -4.35 3.05 4.62
N GLU A 8 -5.26 2.41 5.35
CA GLU A 8 -5.55 0.97 5.19
C GLU A 8 -6.33 0.75 3.91
N ALA A 9 -7.28 1.63 3.59
CA ALA A 9 -8.01 1.58 2.33
C ALA A 9 -7.07 1.68 1.11
N LEU A 10 -6.10 2.62 1.15
CA LEU A 10 -5.09 2.75 0.11
C LEU A 10 -4.19 1.52 0.02
N ARG A 11 -3.74 0.98 1.16
CA ARG A 11 -2.90 -0.23 1.20
C ARG A 11 -3.62 -1.44 0.60
N GLU A 12 -4.88 -1.65 0.97
CA GLU A 12 -5.67 -2.76 0.46
C GLU A 12 -5.86 -2.66 -1.06
N ALA A 13 -6.19 -1.46 -1.58
CA ALA A 13 -6.32 -1.23 -3.01
C ALA A 13 -5.00 -1.52 -3.76
N MET A 14 -3.87 -1.03 -3.25
CA MET A 14 -2.57 -1.29 -3.88
C MET A 14 -2.20 -2.78 -3.85
N ASN A 15 -2.39 -3.44 -2.70
CA ASN A 15 -2.11 -4.87 -2.57
C ASN A 15 -2.99 -5.72 -3.48
N GLU A 16 -4.26 -5.35 -3.66
CA GLU A 16 -5.17 -6.06 -4.55
C GLU A 16 -4.68 -5.99 -6.00
N GLU A 17 -4.34 -4.80 -6.49
CA GLU A 17 -3.91 -4.62 -7.88
C GLU A 17 -2.51 -5.19 -8.13
N MET A 18 -1.56 -4.99 -7.22
CA MET A 18 -0.21 -5.58 -7.31
C MET A 18 -0.21 -7.11 -7.31
N ARG A 19 -1.22 -7.76 -6.71
CA ARG A 19 -1.38 -9.23 -6.76
C ARG A 19 -2.04 -9.71 -8.05
N LYS A 20 -2.79 -8.86 -8.74
CA LYS A 20 -3.46 -9.21 -10.01
C LYS A 20 -2.55 -9.03 -11.21
N ASP A 21 -1.64 -8.06 -11.14
CA ASP A 21 -0.78 -7.67 -12.25
C ASP A 21 0.66 -7.46 -11.79
N ASP A 22 1.54 -8.40 -12.16
CA ASP A 22 2.97 -8.40 -11.83
C ASP A 22 3.74 -7.22 -12.45
N THR A 23 3.12 -6.43 -13.32
CA THR A 23 3.72 -5.21 -13.89
C THR A 23 3.54 -3.97 -13.01
N ILE A 24 2.71 -4.06 -11.95
CA ILE A 24 2.48 -2.98 -10.99
C ILE A 24 3.53 -3.04 -9.89
N PHE A 25 4.26 -1.95 -9.70
CA PHE A 25 5.24 -1.82 -8.62
C PHE A 25 5.08 -0.48 -7.91
N LEU A 26 5.41 -0.47 -6.61
CA LEU A 26 5.44 0.73 -5.79
C LEU A 26 6.85 1.31 -5.75
N MET A 27 6.99 2.60 -6.03
CA MET A 27 8.26 3.31 -5.94
C MET A 27 8.07 4.68 -5.28
N GLY A 28 9.09 5.14 -4.56
CA GLY A 28 9.09 6.42 -3.87
C GLY A 28 10.10 6.45 -2.73
N GLU A 29 10.27 7.61 -2.11
CA GLU A 29 11.10 7.75 -0.92
C GLU A 29 10.51 6.94 0.23
N GLU A 30 11.34 6.13 0.89
CA GLU A 30 11.01 5.47 2.16
C GLU A 30 9.82 4.48 2.10
N VAL A 31 9.29 4.16 0.92
CA VAL A 31 8.09 3.31 0.77
C VAL A 31 8.31 1.84 1.14
N ALA A 32 9.56 1.37 1.18
CA ALA A 32 9.90 -0.01 1.57
C ALA A 32 10.10 -0.10 3.10
N GLU A 33 11.35 -0.09 3.57
CA GLU A 33 11.72 -0.31 4.98
C GLU A 33 10.97 0.58 5.99
N TYR A 34 10.72 1.84 5.61
CA TYR A 34 10.05 2.81 6.48
C TYR A 34 8.53 2.86 6.28
N ASN A 35 7.99 2.10 5.33
CA ASN A 35 6.56 2.01 5.03
C ASN A 35 5.92 3.35 4.60
N GLY A 36 6.74 4.30 4.16
CA GLY A 36 6.36 5.69 3.85
C GLY A 36 5.98 6.53 5.08
N ALA A 37 5.94 7.85 4.88
CA ALA A 37 5.65 8.84 5.93
C ALA A 37 4.33 8.58 6.68
N TYR A 38 3.31 8.08 5.97
CA TYR A 38 1.97 7.81 6.51
C TYR A 38 1.69 6.33 6.82
N LYS A 39 2.70 5.46 6.69
CA LYS A 39 2.55 4.00 6.91
C LYS A 39 1.54 3.35 5.95
N VAL A 40 1.43 3.86 4.73
CA VAL A 40 0.52 3.28 3.72
C VAL A 40 1.05 1.92 3.28
N SER A 41 2.35 1.78 3.03
CA SER A 41 2.93 0.52 2.54
C SER A 41 3.32 -0.50 3.63
N GLN A 42 2.82 -0.31 4.84
CA GLN A 42 3.18 -1.17 5.97
C GLN A 42 2.69 -2.62 5.76
N GLY A 43 3.64 -3.55 5.66
CA GLY A 43 3.36 -4.97 5.44
C GLY A 43 2.91 -5.31 4.02
N MET A 44 3.29 -4.47 3.04
CA MET A 44 3.27 -4.81 1.62
C MET A 44 4.50 -5.61 1.21
#